data_AF-A0A144A6X9-F1
#
_entry.id   AF-A0A144A6X9-F1
#
_cell.length_a   1.000
_cell.length_b   1.000
_cell.length_c   1.000
_cell.angle_alpha   90.00
_cell.angle_beta   90.00
_cell.angle_gamma   90.00
#
_symmetry.space_group_name_H-M   'P 1'
#
loop_
_entity.id
_entity.type
_entity.pdbx_description
1 polymer ?
#
loop_
_entity_poly.entity_id
_entity_poly.type
_entity_poly.pdbx_seq_one_letter_code
_entity_poly.pdbx_strand_id
1 'polypeptide(L)'
;MILIAVLCKYFRAIPASMEQGAHSCYKFVSAALVWPLMIGLGMLYVPLESVVSVFSVGYVVVCGSVVIAMALSGYFIASRLNMYPVEAAIVTCCHSGLGGTGDVAILSASNRMSLMPFAQIATRIGGASTVIFATLLMGWIMAH
;
A
#
# COMPACT_ATOMS: atom_id res chain seq x y z
N MET A 1 5.06 -1.67 14.79
CA MET A 1 6.23 -0.80 14.54
C MET A 1 5.85 0.65 14.22
N ILE A 2 4.94 0.92 13.26
CA ILE A 2 4.55 2.30 12.90
C ILE A 2 3.96 3.08 14.09
N LEU A 3 3.00 2.50 14.81
CA LEU A 3 2.40 3.16 15.98
C LEU A 3 3.42 3.47 17.07
N ILE A 4 4.37 2.56 17.30
CA ILE A 4 5.46 2.76 18.27
C ILE A 4 6.36 3.90 17.81
N ALA A 5 6.75 3.95 16.54
CA ALA A 5 7.55 5.05 15.99
C ALA A 5 6.84 6.41 16.11
N VAL A 6 5.53 6.45 15.85
CA VAL A 6 4.70 7.65 16.03
C VAL A 6 4.65 8.07 17.49
N LEU A 7 4.44 7.13 18.43
CA LEU A 7 4.44 7.42 19.86
C LEU A 7 5.80 7.94 20.33
N CYS A 8 6.90 7.29 19.95
CA CYS A 8 8.25 7.75 20.29
C CYS A 8 8.53 9.17 19.78
N LYS A 9 8.06 9.51 18.57
CA LYS A 9 8.17 10.86 18.00
C LYS A 9 7.29 11.86 18.75
N TYR A 10 6.07 11.49 19.11
CA TYR A 10 5.16 12.34 19.87
C TYR A 10 5.71 12.67 21.27
N PHE A 11 6.25 11.67 21.96
CA PHE A 11 6.87 11.83 23.29
C PHE A 11 8.29 12.40 23.24
N ARG A 12 8.83 12.73 22.04
CA ARG A 12 10.22 13.19 21.85
C ARG A 12 11.25 12.30 22.54
N ALA A 13 10.98 10.99 22.56
CA ALA A 13 11.85 10.01 23.21
C ALA A 13 13.17 9.80 22.43
N ILE A 14 13.21 10.23 21.15
CA ILE A 14 14.35 10.06 20.25
C ILE A 14 15.00 11.43 20.00
N PRO A 15 16.33 11.56 20.14
CA PRO A 15 17.04 12.81 19.86
C PRO A 15 17.02 13.16 18.36
N ALA A 16 16.95 14.46 18.06
CA ALA A 16 16.81 14.98 16.70
C ALA A 16 17.92 14.55 15.73
N SER A 17 19.14 14.36 16.22
CA SER A 17 20.28 13.85 15.43
C SER A 17 20.03 12.43 14.91
N MET A 18 19.38 11.58 15.70
CA MET A 18 19.05 10.21 15.32
C MET A 18 17.88 10.18 14.32
N GLU A 19 16.90 11.07 14.45
CA GLU A 19 15.83 11.20 13.46
C GLU A 19 16.37 11.62 12.08
N GLN A 20 17.30 12.58 12.05
CA GLN A 20 17.95 13.01 10.82
C GLN A 20 18.80 11.90 10.20
N GLY A 21 19.55 11.15 11.01
CA GLY A 21 20.31 9.99 10.55
C GLY A 21 19.40 8.91 9.94
N ALA A 22 18.29 8.59 10.60
CA ALA A 22 17.31 7.63 10.08
C ALA A 22 16.68 8.10 8.76
N HIS A 23 16.35 9.38 8.64
CA HIS A 23 15.82 9.95 7.41
C HIS A 23 16.84 9.95 6.26
N SER A 24 18.11 10.23 6.54
CA SER A 24 19.19 10.15 5.54
C SER A 24 19.41 8.71 5.07
N CYS A 25 19.38 7.73 5.99
CA CYS A 25 19.42 6.31 5.65
C CYS A 25 18.22 5.91 4.78
N TYR A 26 17.00 6.36 5.13
CA TYR A 26 15.81 6.14 4.33
C TYR A 26 15.94 6.72 2.92
N LYS A 27 16.47 7.93 2.77
CA LYS A 27 16.72 8.54 1.46
C LYS A 27 17.73 7.74 0.63
N PHE A 28 18.80 7.25 1.25
CA PHE A 28 19.77 6.39 0.57
C PHE A 28 19.11 5.08 0.09
N VAL A 29 18.39 4.39 0.97
CA VAL A 29 17.72 3.13 0.63
C VAL A 29 16.66 3.34 -0.45
N SER A 30 15.82 4.36 -0.31
CA SER A 30 14.78 4.65 -1.31
C SER A 30 15.33 5.06 -2.67
N ALA A 31 16.48 5.76 -2.72
CA ALA A 31 17.09 6.19 -3.98
C ALA A 31 17.87 5.06 -4.68
N ALA A 32 18.65 4.27 -3.93
CA ALA A 32 19.60 3.31 -4.50
C ALA A 32 19.05 1.87 -4.56
N LEU A 33 18.25 1.46 -3.57
CA LEU A 33 17.89 0.05 -3.37
C LEU A 33 16.49 -0.30 -3.88
N VAL A 34 15.63 0.68 -4.18
CA VAL A 34 14.26 0.41 -4.65
C VAL A 34 14.25 -0.33 -5.99
N TRP A 35 15.07 0.06 -6.95
CA TRP A 35 15.13 -0.60 -8.26
C TRP A 35 15.61 -2.05 -8.19
N PRO A 36 16.75 -2.37 -7.54
CA PRO A 36 17.14 -3.76 -7.29
C PRO A 36 16.06 -4.57 -6.54
N LEU A 37 15.43 -3.95 -5.55
CA LEU A 37 14.38 -4.59 -4.76
C LEU A 37 13.16 -4.92 -5.61
N MET A 38 12.71 -4.02 -6.50
CA MET A 38 11.60 -4.26 -7.42
C MET A 38 11.88 -5.43 -8.37
N ILE A 39 13.10 -5.54 -8.90
CA ILE A 39 13.51 -6.66 -9.76
C ILE A 39 13.46 -7.98 -8.97
N GLY A 40 14.07 -8.00 -7.77
CA GLY A 40 14.08 -9.20 -6.93
C GLY A 40 12.69 -9.64 -6.49
N LEU A 41 11.81 -8.69 -6.15
CA LEU A 41 10.42 -8.97 -5.80
C LEU A 41 9.61 -9.49 -6.98
N GLY A 42 9.82 -8.94 -8.18
CA GLY A 42 9.21 -9.45 -9.41
C GLY A 42 9.58 -10.91 -9.65
N MET A 43 10.85 -11.26 -9.49
CA MET A 43 11.32 -12.64 -9.65
C MET A 43 10.80 -13.60 -8.57
N LEU A 44 10.65 -13.12 -7.32
CA LEU A 44 10.29 -13.96 -6.18
C LEU A 44 8.78 -14.17 -6.04
N TYR A 45 7.98 -13.13 -6.27
CA TYR A 45 6.54 -13.12 -5.95
C TYR A 45 5.63 -13.15 -7.18
N VAL A 46 6.14 -13.01 -8.40
CA VAL A 46 5.35 -13.14 -9.63
C VAL A 46 5.70 -14.47 -10.29
N PRO A 47 5.09 -15.60 -9.86
CA PRO A 47 5.25 -16.86 -10.58
C PRO A 47 4.61 -16.71 -11.96
N LEU A 48 5.45 -16.55 -12.99
CA LEU A 48 5.02 -16.32 -14.36
C LEU A 48 4.09 -17.44 -14.85
N GLU A 49 4.29 -18.68 -14.38
CA GLU A 49 3.43 -19.83 -14.68
C GLU A 49 1.99 -19.66 -14.16
N SER A 50 1.83 -19.19 -12.92
CA SER A 50 0.50 -18.96 -12.32
C SER A 50 -0.18 -17.71 -12.91
N VAL A 51 0.59 -16.69 -13.27
CA VAL A 51 0.04 -15.50 -13.93
C VAL A 51 -0.48 -15.86 -15.32
N VAL A 52 0.29 -16.60 -16.11
CA VAL A 52 -0.09 -17.00 -17.49
C VAL A 52 -1.30 -17.95 -17.50
N SER A 53 -1.43 -18.84 -16.52
CA SER A 53 -2.58 -19.76 -16.44
C SER A 53 -3.90 -19.06 -16.07
N VAL A 54 -3.85 -17.92 -15.38
CA VAL A 54 -5.02 -17.11 -15.00
C VAL A 54 -5.20 -15.90 -15.92
N PHE A 55 -4.28 -15.68 -16.87
CA PHE A 55 -4.28 -14.55 -17.79
C PHE A 55 -5.41 -14.66 -18.84
N SER A 56 -6.63 -14.39 -18.39
CA SER A 56 -7.80 -14.22 -19.23
C SER A 56 -8.16 -12.74 -19.32
N VAL A 57 -8.72 -12.33 -20.46
CA VAL A 57 -9.28 -10.98 -20.65
C VAL A 57 -10.27 -10.65 -19.51
N GLY A 58 -11.06 -11.63 -19.07
CA GLY A 58 -12.00 -11.44 -17.96
C GLY A 58 -11.31 -11.10 -16.63
N TYR A 59 -10.19 -11.77 -16.31
CA TYR A 59 -9.44 -11.51 -15.08
C TYR A 59 -8.85 -10.10 -15.08
N VAL A 60 -8.25 -9.67 -16.19
CA VAL A 60 -7.68 -8.32 -16.34
C VAL A 60 -8.75 -7.24 -16.18
N VAL A 61 -9.93 -7.43 -16.79
CA VAL A 61 -11.05 -6.48 -16.66
C VAL A 61 -11.54 -6.40 -15.23
N VAL A 62 -11.71 -7.53 -14.54
CA VAL A 62 -12.13 -7.56 -13.13
C VAL A 62 -11.10 -6.85 -12.25
N CYS A 63 -9.82 -7.22 -12.31
CA CYS A 63 -8.77 -6.56 -11.53
C CYS A 63 -8.69 -5.06 -11.83
N GLY A 64 -8.73 -4.67 -13.12
CA GLY A 64 -8.71 -3.27 -13.53
C GLY A 64 -9.90 -2.48 -12.98
N SER A 65 -11.11 -3.04 -13.08
CA SER A 65 -12.31 -2.40 -12.53
C SER A 65 -12.25 -2.20 -11.01
N VAL A 66 -11.74 -3.16 -10.27
CA VAL A 66 -11.57 -3.05 -8.80
C VAL A 66 -10.59 -1.94 -8.47
N VAL A 67 -9.42 -1.90 -9.12
CA VAL A 67 -8.42 -0.85 -8.87
C VAL A 67 -8.96 0.54 -9.25
N ILE A 68 -9.69 0.66 -10.37
CA ILE A 68 -10.33 1.91 -10.77
C ILE A 68 -11.38 2.33 -9.73
N ALA A 69 -12.22 1.41 -9.27
CA ALA A 69 -13.22 1.71 -8.23
C ALA A 69 -12.56 2.17 -6.92
N MET A 70 -11.44 1.55 -6.53
CA MET A 70 -10.65 1.97 -5.37
C MET A 70 -10.05 3.37 -5.55
N ALA A 71 -9.49 3.67 -6.73
CA ALA A 71 -8.94 4.98 -7.04
C ALA A 71 -10.01 6.07 -6.99
N LEU A 72 -11.17 5.83 -7.62
CA LEU A 72 -12.28 6.77 -7.66
C LEU A 72 -12.88 7.00 -6.28
N SER A 73 -13.13 5.93 -5.51
CA SER A 73 -13.65 6.06 -4.15
C SER A 73 -12.68 6.84 -3.25
N GLY A 74 -11.38 6.57 -3.33
CA GLY A 74 -10.34 7.34 -2.63
C GLY A 74 -10.37 8.82 -3.02
N TYR A 75 -10.46 9.13 -4.32
CA TYR A 75 -10.51 10.50 -4.84
C TYR A 75 -11.75 11.27 -4.35
N PHE A 76 -12.95 10.69 -4.45
CA PHE A 76 -14.20 11.34 -4.09
C PHE A 76 -14.39 11.50 -2.57
N ILE A 77 -13.93 10.53 -1.78
CA ILE A 77 -14.03 10.63 -0.31
C ILE A 77 -13.02 11.65 0.20
N ALA A 78 -11.82 11.70 -0.37
CA ALA A 78 -10.78 12.64 0.03
C ALA A 78 -11.20 14.10 -0.10
N SER A 79 -11.94 14.45 -1.17
CA SER A 79 -12.46 15.82 -1.35
C SER A 79 -13.45 16.23 -0.25
N ARG A 80 -14.15 15.27 0.38
CA ARG A 80 -15.04 15.55 1.52
C ARG A 80 -14.31 15.62 2.86
N LEU A 81 -13.12 15.03 2.95
CA LEU A 81 -12.30 15.00 4.16
C LEU A 81 -11.24 16.11 4.19
N ASN A 82 -11.30 17.08 3.27
CA ASN A 82 -10.28 18.13 3.08
C ASN A 82 -8.85 17.56 2.87
N MET A 83 -8.74 16.39 2.24
CA MET A 83 -7.47 15.79 1.86
C MET A 83 -7.17 16.08 0.38
N TYR A 84 -5.89 16.03 0.00
CA TYR A 84 -5.51 16.12 -1.41
C TYR A 84 -6.03 14.90 -2.18
N PRO A 85 -6.96 15.05 -3.14
CA PRO A 85 -7.68 13.92 -3.73
C PRO A 85 -6.78 12.92 -4.46
N VAL A 86 -5.73 13.39 -5.13
CA VAL A 86 -4.81 12.55 -5.89
C VAL A 86 -3.92 11.73 -4.95
N GLU A 87 -3.32 12.36 -3.95
CA GLU A 87 -2.47 11.71 -2.96
C GLU A 87 -3.25 10.69 -2.12
N ALA A 88 -4.50 11.01 -1.77
CA ALA A 88 -5.38 10.09 -1.07
C ALA A 88 -5.76 8.90 -1.96
N ALA A 89 -6.09 9.12 -3.24
CA ALA A 89 -6.35 8.03 -4.18
C ALA A 89 -5.13 7.11 -4.35
N ILE A 90 -3.92 7.65 -4.44
CA ILE A 90 -2.68 6.85 -4.50
C ILE A 90 -2.52 5.98 -3.25
N VAL A 91 -2.70 6.56 -2.05
CA VAL A 91 -2.59 5.82 -0.78
C VAL A 91 -3.68 4.75 -0.67
N THR A 92 -4.91 5.03 -1.13
CA THR A 92 -5.98 4.04 -1.19
C THR A 92 -5.64 2.91 -2.17
N CYS A 93 -5.07 3.22 -3.33
CA CYS A 93 -4.62 2.21 -4.30
C CYS A 93 -3.48 1.34 -3.78
N CYS A 94 -2.63 1.82 -2.86
CA CYS A 94 -1.61 0.97 -2.23
C CYS A 94 -2.21 -0.29 -1.58
N HIS A 95 -3.46 -0.20 -1.10
CA HIS A 95 -4.17 -1.34 -0.54
C HIS A 95 -4.45 -2.47 -1.55
N SER A 96 -4.50 -2.20 -2.85
CA SER A 96 -4.68 -3.24 -3.88
C SER A 96 -3.38 -3.95 -4.25
N GLY A 97 -2.23 -3.48 -3.74
CA GLY A 97 -0.92 -4.04 -4.04
C GLY A 97 -0.56 -5.27 -3.20
N LEU A 98 0.60 -5.88 -3.51
CA LEU A 98 1.14 -7.02 -2.78
C LEU A 98 1.73 -6.59 -1.42
N GLY A 99 0.86 -6.18 -0.51
CA GLY A 99 1.25 -5.69 0.81
C GLY A 99 2.27 -4.54 0.74
N GLY A 100 3.18 -4.49 1.72
CA GLY A 100 4.21 -3.43 1.79
C GLY A 100 5.17 -3.37 0.59
N THR A 101 5.25 -4.43 -0.22
CA THR A 101 6.06 -4.44 -1.44
C THR A 101 5.33 -3.75 -2.60
N GLY A 102 4.01 -3.95 -2.69
CA GLY A 102 3.13 -3.20 -3.59
C GLY A 102 3.11 -1.72 -3.25
N ASP A 103 3.09 -1.37 -1.96
CA ASP A 103 3.18 0.03 -1.51
C ASP A 103 4.44 0.72 -2.07
N VAL A 104 5.61 0.06 -2.00
CA VAL A 104 6.86 0.61 -2.58
C VAL A 104 6.72 0.78 -4.09
N ALA A 105 6.18 -0.22 -4.80
CA ALA A 105 6.04 -0.17 -6.24
C ALA A 105 5.15 1.01 -6.70
N ILE A 106 3.98 1.16 -6.09
CA ILE A 106 2.99 2.20 -6.43
C ILE A 106 3.52 3.60 -6.06
N LEU A 107 4.11 3.75 -4.88
CA LEU A 107 4.66 5.04 -4.45
C LEU A 107 5.92 5.44 -5.20
N SER A 108 6.74 4.46 -5.60
CA SER A 108 7.90 4.71 -6.45
C SER A 108 7.45 5.12 -7.86
N ALA A 109 6.47 4.42 -8.45
CA ALA A 109 5.93 4.75 -9.76
C ALA A 109 5.25 6.13 -9.81
N SER A 110 4.65 6.57 -8.70
CA SER A 110 4.03 7.90 -8.58
C SER A 110 4.97 8.99 -8.06
N ASN A 111 6.24 8.68 -7.77
CA ASN A 111 7.21 9.60 -7.15
C ASN A 111 6.68 10.25 -5.85
N ARG A 112 6.05 9.43 -4.99
CA ARG A 112 5.41 9.83 -3.73
C ARG A 112 5.86 8.97 -2.54
N MET A 113 7.12 8.54 -2.51
CA MET A 113 7.70 7.74 -1.41
C MET A 113 7.59 8.38 -0.02
N SER A 114 7.33 9.70 0.08
CA SER A 114 7.01 10.35 1.36
C SER A 114 5.70 9.86 1.99
N LEU A 115 4.80 9.29 1.21
CA LEU A 115 3.51 8.76 1.66
C LEU A 115 3.59 7.32 2.19
N MET A 116 4.79 6.71 2.22
CA MET A 116 4.98 5.32 2.65
C MET A 116 4.40 5.00 4.02
N PRO A 117 4.52 5.87 5.05
CA PRO A 117 3.87 5.61 6.34
C PRO A 117 2.35 5.50 6.24
N PHE A 118 1.71 6.30 5.39
CA PHE A 118 0.26 6.25 5.18
C PHE A 118 -0.16 5.01 4.39
N ALA A 119 0.59 4.66 3.35
CA ALA A 119 0.36 3.43 2.59
C ALA A 119 0.46 2.19 3.48
N GLN A 120 1.47 2.11 4.34
CA GLN A 120 1.61 0.97 5.25
C GLN A 120 0.46 0.89 6.27
N ILE A 121 -0.07 2.02 6.74
CA ILE A 121 -1.25 2.04 7.62
C ILE A 121 -2.48 1.53 6.83
N ALA A 122 -2.71 2.06 5.63
CA ALA A 122 -3.81 1.63 4.76
C ALA A 122 -3.76 0.13 4.46
N THR A 123 -2.58 -0.38 4.11
CA THR A 123 -2.37 -1.79 3.77
C THR A 123 -2.53 -2.72 4.97
N ARG A 124 -2.05 -2.33 6.16
CA ARG A 124 -2.15 -3.19 7.36
C ARG A 124 -3.53 -3.15 8.00
N ILE A 125 -4.07 -1.96 8.25
CA ILE A 125 -5.38 -1.81 8.90
C ILE A 125 -6.49 -2.17 7.90
N GLY A 126 -6.45 -1.62 6.69
CA GLY A 126 -7.41 -1.95 5.63
C GLY A 126 -7.36 -3.43 5.25
N GLY A 127 -6.19 -4.06 5.28
CA GLY A 127 -6.03 -5.51 5.09
C GLY A 127 -6.79 -6.31 6.15
N ALA A 128 -6.56 -6.00 7.43
CA ALA A 128 -7.28 -6.65 8.52
C ALA A 128 -8.80 -6.44 8.42
N SER A 129 -9.25 -5.22 8.12
CA SER A 129 -10.66 -4.90 7.92
C SER A 129 -11.29 -5.71 6.78
N THR A 130 -10.58 -5.85 5.65
CA THR A 130 -11.05 -6.61 4.49
C THR A 130 -11.23 -8.09 4.82
N VAL A 131 -10.27 -8.69 5.54
CA VAL A 131 -10.35 -10.10 5.97
C VAL A 131 -11.53 -10.32 6.92
N ILE A 132 -11.73 -9.42 7.87
CA ILE A 132 -12.87 -9.50 8.80
C ILE A 132 -14.19 -9.42 8.02
N PHE A 133 -14.32 -8.44 7.12
CA PHE A 133 -15.52 -8.27 6.32
C PHE A 133 -15.79 -9.48 5.41
N ALA A 134 -14.75 -10.01 4.74
CA ALA A 134 -14.86 -11.20 3.91
C ALA A 134 -15.29 -12.44 4.72
N THR A 135 -14.77 -12.60 5.93
CA THR A 135 -15.13 -13.71 6.82
C THR A 135 -16.59 -13.61 7.27
N LEU A 136 -17.05 -12.41 7.64
CA LEU A 136 -18.45 -12.17 7.99
C LEU A 136 -19.39 -12.42 6.81
N LEU A 137 -19.00 -11.96 5.62
CA LEU A 137 -19.77 -12.15 4.39
C LEU A 137 -19.87 -13.64 4.02
N MET A 138 -18.76 -14.38 4.06
CA MET A 138 -18.77 -15.83 3.83
C MET A 138 -19.64 -16.56 4.86
N GLY A 139 -19.55 -16.17 6.14
CA GLY A 139 -20.41 -16.73 7.19
C GLY A 139 -21.89 -16.49 6.92
N TRP A 140 -22.25 -15.30 6.44
CA TRP A 140 -23.62 -14.97 6.07
C TRP A 140 -24.12 -15.76 4.85
N ILE A 141 -23.29 -15.86 3.81
CA ILE A 141 -23.58 -16.63 2.58
C ILE A 141 -23.75 -18.12 2.88
N MET A 142 -22.96 -18.70 3.78
CA MET A 142 -23.11 -20.13 4.15
C MET A 142 -24.28 -20.40 5.10
N ALA A 143 -24.79 -19.38 5.78
CA ALA A 143 -25.93 -19.50 6.69
C ALA A 143 -27.30 -19.44 5.97
N HIS A 144 -27.32 -19.05 4.69
CA HIS A 144 -28.51 -18.96 3.83
C HIS A 144 -28.32 -19.83 2.58
#